data_AF-A0A383DV71-F1
#
_entry.id   AF-A0A383DV71-F1
#
_cell.length_a   1.000
_cell.length_b   1.000
_cell.length_c   1.000
_cell.angle_alpha   90.00
_cell.angle_beta   90.00
_cell.angle_gamma   90.00
#
_symmetry.space_group_name_H-M   'P 1'
#
loop_
_entity.id
_entity.type
_entity.pdbx_description
1 polymer ?
#
loop_
_entity_poly.entity_id
_entity_poly.type
_entity_poly.pdbx_seq_one_letter_code
_entity_poly.pdbx_strand_id
1 'polypeptide(L)' 'WDMVLIQRPEYGGGEVWFDDELIRKNGQFVPKDLKPLNPSRLK' A
#
# COMPACT_ATOMS: atom_id res chain seq x y z
N TRP A 1 -16.70 10.11 -1.59
CA TRP A 1 -15.94 10.27 -0.34
C TRP A 1 -14.48 10.21 -0.71
N ASP A 2 -13.72 11.29 -0.50
CA ASP A 2 -12.29 11.32 -0.83
C ASP A 2 -11.48 10.94 0.39
N MET A 3 -10.74 9.84 0.29
CA MET A 3 -9.84 9.39 1.35
C MET A 3 -8.44 9.92 1.06
N VAL A 4 -7.95 10.82 1.90
CA VAL A 4 -6.57 11.33 1.82
C VAL A 4 -5.76 10.65 2.94
N LEU A 5 -4.91 9.70 2.57
CA LEU A 5 -4.02 9.00 3.49
C LEU A 5 -2.58 9.51 3.35
N ILE A 6 -1.95 9.89 4.46
CA ILE A 6 -0.52 10.21 4.49
C ILE A 6 0.26 8.90 4.54
N GLN A 7 0.88 8.50 3.42
CA GLN A 7 1.62 7.24 3.25
C GLN A 7 3.10 7.37 3.67
N ARG A 8 3.37 8.16 4.71
CA ARG A 8 4.73 8.29 5.28
C ARG A 8 4.85 7.42 6.53
N PRO A 9 5.95 6.66 6.72
CA PRO A 9 6.14 5.80 7.88
C PRO A 9 5.93 6.51 9.22
N GLU A 10 6.35 7.77 9.32
CA GLU A 10 6.28 8.60 10.52
C GLU A 10 4.86 9.02 10.95
N TYR A 11 3.85 8.89 10.09
CA TYR A 11 2.46 9.32 10.36
C TYR A 11 1.44 8.17 10.30
N GLY A 12 1.87 6.94 10.59
CA GLY A 12 0.99 5.76 10.51
C GLY A 12 0.82 5.22 9.07
N GLY A 13 1.48 5.83 8.09
CA GLY A 13 1.44 5.52 6.66
C GLY A 13 2.18 4.25 6.26
N GLY A 14 2.25 3.29 7.17
CA GLY A 14 2.85 2.01 6.92
C GLY A 14 1.86 1.06 6.28
N GLU A 15 0.55 1.12 6.53
CA GLU A 15 -0.34 0.02 6.16
C GLU A 15 -1.70 0.49 5.62
N VAL A 16 -2.20 -0.17 4.58
CA VAL A 16 -3.55 -0.02 4.03
C VAL A 16 -4.25 -1.36 4.13
N TRP A 17 -5.37 -1.38 4.84
CA TRP A 17 -6.19 -2.56 5.08
C TRP A 17 -7.57 -2.39 4.44
N PHE A 18 -8.08 -3.45 3.83
CA PHE A 18 -9.45 -3.55 3.31
C PHE A 18 -10.02 -4.91 3.69
N ASP A 19 -11.19 -4.95 4.32
CA ASP A 19 -11.87 -6.19 4.71
C ASP A 19 -10.93 -7.20 5.40
N ASP A 20 -10.14 -6.72 6.37
CA ASP A 20 -9.11 -7.48 7.10
C ASP A 20 -7.94 -8.02 6.24
N GLU A 21 -7.80 -7.57 4.99
CA GLU A 21 -6.66 -7.85 4.12
C GLU A 21 -5.69 -6.66 4.02
N LEU A 22 -4.40 -6.93 4.27
CA LEU A 22 -3.33 -5.94 4.08
C LEU A 22 -3.03 -5.76 2.60
N ILE A 23 -3.48 -4.65 2.01
CA ILE A 23 -3.30 -4.33 0.60
C ILE A 23 -1.94 -3.68 0.32
N ARG A 24 -1.49 -2.80 1.20
CA ARG A 24 -0.25 -2.04 0.99
C ARG A 24 0.50 -1.88 2.30
N LYS A 25 1.81 -2.12 2.26
CA LYS A 25 2.72 -1.87 3.39
C LYS A 25 3.96 -1.08 2.97
N ASN A 26 4.25 0.03 3.64
CA ASN A 26 5.41 0.90 3.43
C ASN A 26 5.59 1.28 1.96
N GLY A 27 4.50 1.69 1.32
CA GLY A 27 4.51 2.05 -0.10
C GLY A 27 4.48 0.87 -1.08
N GLN A 28 4.58 -0.38 -0.64
CA GLN A 28 4.56 -1.59 -1.48
C GLN A 28 3.24 -2.36 -1.37
N PHE A 29 2.72 -2.84 -2.48
CA PHE A 29 1.60 -3.77 -2.53
C PHE A 29 1.99 -5.17 -2.05
N VAL A 30 1.15 -5.72 -1.18
CA VAL A 30 1.33 -7.06 -0.59
C VAL A 30 0.62 -8.16 -1.39
N PRO A 31 -0.64 -7.97 -1.88
CA PRO A 31 -1.36 -8.99 -2.65
C PRO A 31 -0.61 -9.37 -3.93
N LYS A 32 -0.62 -10.66 -4.27
CA LYS A 32 0.14 -11.22 -5.40
C LYS A 32 -0.18 -10.53 -6.72
N ASP A 33 -1.45 -10.21 -6.94
CA ASP A 33 -1.94 -9.61 -8.19
C ASP A 33 -1.52 -8.14 -8.32
N LEU A 34 -1.26 -7.47 -7.20
CA LEU A 34 -0.82 -6.07 -7.15
C LEU A 34 0.71 -5.93 -7.07
N LYS A 35 1.46 -7.01 -6.77
CA LYS A 35 2.94 -6.98 -6.76
C LYS A 35 3.57 -6.43 -8.04
N PRO A 36 3.06 -6.69 -9.26
CA PRO A 36 3.61 -6.08 -10.48
C PRO A 36 3.59 -4.55 -10.50
N LEU A 37 2.71 -3.92 -9.71
CA LEU A 37 2.61 -2.47 -9.60
C LEU A 37 3.64 -1.87 -8.64
N ASN A 38 4.45 -2.68 -7.97
CA ASN A 38 5.49 -2.19 -7.08
C ASN A 38 6.63 -1.52 -7.87
N PRO A 39 7.26 -0.47 -7.30
CA PRO A 39 8.34 0.28 -7.97
C PRO A 39 9.47 -0.60 -8.50
N SER A 40 9.77 -1.72 -7.84
CA SER A 40 10.81 -2.67 -8.28
C SER A 40 10.45 -3.51 -9.51
N ARG A 41 9.18 -3.48 -9.94
CA ARG A 41 8.65 -4.26 -11.07
C ARG A 41 8.12 -3.39 -12.21
N LEU A 42 8.08 -2.08 -12.02
CA LEU A 42 7.81 -1.11 -13.08
C LEU A 42 9.12 -0.91 -13.86
N LYS A 43 9.23 -1.57 -15.02
CA LYS A 43 10.34 -1.41 -15.96
C LYS A 43 10.20 -0.12 -16.77
#